data_AF-F6G0I5-F1
#
_entry.id   AF-F6G0I5-F1
#
_cell.length_a   1.000
_cell.length_b   1.000
_cell.length_c   1.000
_cell.angle_alpha   90.00
_cell.angle_beta   90.00
_cell.angle_gamma   90.00
#
_symmetry.space_group_name_H-M   'P 1'
#
loop_
_entity.id
_entity.type
_entity.pdbx_description
1 polymer ?
#
loop_
_entity_poly.entity_id
_entity_poly.type
_entity_poly.pdbx_seq_one_letter_code
_entity_poly.pdbx_strand_id
1 'polypeptide(L)' 'MNIPGFSTNGLKMMYEGAKDALAEDDATPSGQDKPYGVREYADWRELTDAIEAELDSRNVSYPKIVW' A
#
# COMPACT_ATOMS: atom_id res chain seq x y z
N MET A 1 10.87 1.34 9.05
CA MET A 1 11.49 0.70 7.86
C MET A 1 12.39 1.72 7.16
N ASN A 2 13.52 1.33 6.55
CA ASN A 2 14.38 2.25 5.80
C ASN A 2 13.91 2.40 4.35
N ILE A 3 12.82 3.15 4.14
CA ILE A 3 12.17 3.34 2.83
C ILE A 3 13.14 3.89 1.75
N PRO A 4 13.99 4.90 2.02
CA PRO A 4 14.94 5.41 1.03
C PRO A 4 15.97 4.39 0.56
N GLY A 5 16.26 3.36 1.37
CA GLY A 5 17.21 2.30 1.04
C GLY A 5 16.72 1.31 -0.03
N PHE A 6 15.44 1.31 -0.37
CA PHE A 6 14.89 0.41 -1.39
C PHE A 6 14.99 1.00 -2.80
N SER A 7 15.09 0.11 -3.79
CA SER A 7 14.99 0.49 -5.20
C SER A 7 13.59 1.00 -5.51
N THR A 8 13.47 1.88 -6.51
CA THR A 8 12.17 2.42 -6.95
C THR A 8 11.22 1.30 -7.38
N ASN A 9 11.71 0.28 -8.09
CA ASN A 9 10.89 -0.86 -8.49
C ASN A 9 10.43 -1.70 -7.29
N GLY A 10 11.29 -1.86 -6.27
CA GLY A 10 10.90 -2.54 -5.03
C GLY A 10 9.79 -1.79 -4.30
N LEU A 11 9.92 -0.47 -4.18
CA LEU A 11 8.89 0.39 -3.59
C LEU A 11 7.56 0.31 -4.36
N LYS A 12 7.61 0.33 -5.70
CA LYS A 12 6.40 0.15 -6.53
C LYS A 12 5.74 -1.20 -6.29
N MET A 13 6.50 -2.30 -6.28
CA MET A 13 5.93 -3.63 -6.05
C MET A 13 5.32 -3.77 -4.65
N MET A 14 5.97 -3.21 -3.62
CA MET A 14 5.41 -3.20 -2.26
C MET A 14 4.11 -2.40 -2.20
N TYR A 15 4.09 -1.24 -2.85
CA TYR A 15 2.92 -0.38 -2.92
C TYR A 15 1.76 -1.04 -3.69
N GLU A 16 2.04 -1.67 -4.82
CA GLU A 16 1.06 -2.43 -5.61
C GLU A 16 0.50 -3.61 -4.80
N GLY A 17 1.33 -4.34 -4.06
CA GLY A 17 0.86 -5.41 -3.19
C GLY A 17 -0.09 -4.94 -2.09
N ALA A 18 0.18 -3.78 -1.47
CA ALA A 18 -0.74 -3.18 -0.49
C ALA A 18 -2.07 -2.75 -1.13
N LYS A 19 -2.03 -2.24 -2.36
CA LYS A 19 -3.23 -1.89 -3.13
C LYS A 19 -4.07 -3.12 -3.48
N ASP A 20 -3.44 -4.20 -3.90
CA ASP A 20 -4.12 -5.45 -4.23
C ASP A 20 -4.74 -6.09 -2.98
N ALA A 21 -4.04 -6.06 -1.84
CA ALA A 21 -4.58 -6.50 -0.55
C ALA A 21 -5.82 -5.68 -0.14
N LEU A 22 -5.78 -4.35 -0.31
CA LEU A 22 -6.95 -3.50 -0.05
C LEU A 22 -8.12 -3.87 -0.97
N ALA A 23 -7.85 -4.09 -2.26
CA ALA A 23 -8.88 -4.47 -3.23
C ALA A 23 -9.51 -5.83 -2.90
N GLU A 24 -8.71 -6.79 -2.42
CA GLU A 24 -9.20 -8.11 -2.00
C GLU A 24 -10.07 -8.00 -0.73
N ASP A 25 -9.64 -7.20 0.25
CA ASP A 25 -10.44 -6.90 1.43
C ASP A 25 -11.76 -6.19 1.05
N ASP A 26 -11.71 -5.16 0.20
CA ASP A 26 -12.90 -4.43 -0.23
C ASP A 26 -13.86 -5.30 -1.05
N ALA A 27 -13.35 -6.28 -1.80
CA ALA A 27 -14.15 -7.27 -2.54
C ALA A 27 -14.74 -8.37 -1.64
N THR A 28 -14.20 -8.59 -0.45
CA THR A 28 -14.69 -9.62 0.48
C THR A 28 -16.08 -9.24 1.01
N PRO A 29 -17.10 -10.13 0.92
CA PRO A 29 -18.45 -9.82 1.38
C PRO A 29 -18.55 -9.41 2.85
N SER A 30 -19.47 -8.50 3.16
CA SER A 30 -19.77 -8.11 4.53
C SER A 30 -20.15 -9.31 5.39
N GLY A 31 -19.57 -9.42 6.58
CA GLY A 31 -19.79 -10.55 7.50
C GLY A 31 -18.86 -11.74 7.28
N GLN A 32 -17.89 -11.63 6.37
CA GLN A 32 -16.74 -12.53 6.29
C GLN A 32 -15.48 -11.82 6.80
N ASP A 33 -14.57 -12.60 7.38
CA ASP A 33 -13.28 -12.10 7.83
C ASP A 33 -12.47 -11.61 6.63
N LYS A 34 -11.95 -10.39 6.73
CA LYS A 34 -11.08 -9.79 5.70
C LYS A 34 -9.72 -10.49 5.74
N PRO A 35 -9.19 -10.99 4.61
CA PRO A 35 -7.96 -11.76 4.59
C PRO A 35 -6.74 -10.99 5.11
N TYR A 36 -6.69 -9.67 4.92
CA TYR A 36 -5.54 -8.85 5.33
C TYR A 36 -5.86 -7.82 6.41
N GLY A 37 -7.10 -7.35 6.49
CA GLY A 37 -7.51 -6.32 7.44
C GLY A 37 -6.87 -4.96 7.14
N VAL A 38 -6.67 -4.60 5.87
CA VAL A 38 -5.99 -3.38 5.43
C VAL A 38 -6.64 -2.10 5.98
N ARG A 39 -7.97 -2.11 6.16
CA ARG A 39 -8.71 -0.99 6.79
C ARG A 39 -8.75 -1.05 8.31
N GLU A 40 -8.39 -2.19 8.90
CA GLU A 40 -8.45 -2.42 10.34
C GLU A 40 -7.12 -2.09 11.01
N TYR A 41 -6.01 -2.40 10.34
CA TYR A 41 -4.66 -2.14 10.86
C TYR A 41 -4.07 -0.88 10.20
N ALA A 42 -3.77 0.13 11.02
CA ALA A 42 -3.29 1.43 10.56
C ALA A 42 -1.88 1.39 9.95
N ASP A 43 -1.10 0.35 10.24
CA ASP A 43 0.26 0.15 9.74
C ASP A 43 0.32 0.03 8.22
N TRP A 44 -0.72 -0.52 7.57
CA TRP A 44 -0.86 -0.51 6.12
C TRP A 44 -0.86 0.89 5.53
N ARG A 45 -1.64 1.79 6.12
CA ARG A 45 -1.73 3.19 5.68
C ARG A 45 -0.44 3.94 5.97
N GLU A 46 0.15 3.74 7.14
CA GLU A 46 1.45 4.36 7.47
C GLU A 46 2.57 3.91 6.53
N LEU A 47 2.62 2.62 6.19
CA LEU A 47 3.60 2.07 5.26
C LEU A 47 3.42 2.65 3.86
N THR A 48 2.20 2.62 3.33
CA THR A 48 1.90 3.12 1.99
C THR A 48 2.12 4.62 1.89
N ASP A 49 1.69 5.43 2.86
CA ASP A 49 1.95 6.88 2.91
C ASP A 49 3.47 7.18 2.90
N ALA A 50 4.28 6.40 3.62
CA ALA A 50 5.73 6.54 3.61
C ALA A 50 6.35 6.16 2.24
N ILE A 51 5.82 5.13 1.57
CA ILE A 51 6.24 4.75 0.22
C ILE A 51 5.84 5.82 -0.79
N GLU A 52 4.62 6.37 -0.69
CA GLU A 52 4.15 7.46 -1.56
C GLU A 52 5.07 8.67 -1.47
N ALA A 53 5.39 9.11 -0.25
CA ALA A 53 6.26 10.25 -0.01
C ALA A 53 7.65 10.05 -0.68
N GLU A 54 8.18 8.84 -0.66
CA GLU A 54 9.46 8.52 -1.30
C GLU A 54 9.34 8.40 -2.83
N LEU A 55 8.27 7.84 -3.37
CA LEU A 55 8.05 7.79 -4.81
C LEU A 55 7.80 9.19 -5.39
N ASP A 56 7.08 10.04 -4.65
CA ASP A 56 6.85 11.45 -4.97
C ASP A 56 8.19 12.22 -4.93
N SER A 57 9.03 12.01 -3.91
CA SER A 57 10.36 12.65 -3.83
C SER A 57 11.28 12.26 -5.00
N ARG A 58 11.12 11.05 -5.53
CA ARG A 58 11.84 10.53 -6.70
C ARG A 58 11.24 10.97 -8.04
N ASN A 59 10.15 11.76 -8.05
CA ASN A 59 9.40 12.16 -9.25
C ASN A 59 8.92 10.96 -10.09
N VAL A 60 8.50 9.89 -9.41
CA VAL A 60 8.06 8.66 -10.05
C VAL A 60 6.54 8.66 -10.17
N SER A 61 6.02 8.29 -11.35
CA SER A 61 4.58 8.08 -11.53
C SER A 61 4.17 6.66 -11.10
N TYR A 62 3.08 6.58 -10.35
CA TYR A 62 2.45 5.35 -9.85
C TYR A 62 0.95 5.61 -9.54
N PRO A 63 0.10 4.57 -9.52
CA PRO A 63 -1.33 4.75 -9.34
C PRO A 63 -1.71 4.76 -7.86
N LYS A 64 -1.99 5.95 -7.30
CA LYS A 64 -2.30 6.12 -5.86
C LYS A 64 -3.48 5.26 -5.38
N ILE A 65 -3.40 4.79 -4.14
CA ILE A 65 -4.46 4.11 -3.41
C ILE A 65 -5.51 5.15 -3.03
N VAL A 66 -6.78 4.82 -3.29
CA VAL A 66 -7.91 5.63 -2.82
C VAL A 66 -8.40 5.00 -1.53
N TRP A 67 -8.02 5.62 -0.41
CA TRP A 67 -8.43 5.20 0.93
C TRP A 67 -9.90 5.44 1.20
#